data_AF-A0A930XX28-F1
#
_entry.id   AF-A0A930XX28-F1
#
_cell.length_a   1.000
_cell.length_b   1.000
_cell.length_c   1.000
_cell.angle_alpha   90.00
_cell.angle_beta   90.00
_cell.angle_gamma   90.00
#
_symmetry.space_group_name_H-M   'P 1'
#
loop_
_entity.id
_entity.type
_entity.pdbx_description
1 polymer ?
#
loop_
_entity_poly.entity_id
_entity_poly.type
_entity_poly.pdbx_seq_one_letter_code
_entity_poly.pdbx_strand_id
1 'polypeptide(L)'
;YLEDVATQFHVQGLELDWACVCWDGDFRHIGGDWSNHSFRGNKWQRINSEAGQAYQRNAYRVLLTRARQGMVICVPEGAAADPTRSADYYDGTYAYLKSAGIPELGSMQP
;
A
#
# COMPACT_ATOMS: atom_id res chain seq x y z
N TYR A 1 15.57 11.61 -8.68
CA TYR A 1 16.38 10.48 -8.17
C TYR A 1 15.68 9.95 -6.94
N LEU A 2 15.32 8.66 -6.92
CA LEU A 2 14.79 7.98 -5.73
C LEU A 2 15.99 7.23 -5.13
N GLU A 3 16.59 7.79 -4.08
CA GLU A 3 17.96 7.42 -3.68
C GLU A 3 18.05 6.24 -2.72
N ASP A 4 16.96 5.76 -2.11
CA ASP A 4 17.03 4.56 -1.25
C ASP A 4 15.69 3.82 -1.11
N VAL A 5 15.75 2.48 -1.12
CA VAL A 5 14.62 1.59 -0.81
C VAL A 5 14.80 1.09 0.62
N ALA A 6 14.00 1.63 1.54
CA ALA A 6 14.04 1.29 2.95
C ALA A 6 12.86 0.39 3.35
N THR A 7 13.13 -0.71 4.05
CA THR A 7 12.05 -1.52 4.67
C THR A 7 11.47 -0.79 5.88
N GLN A 8 10.32 -1.25 6.39
CA GLN A 8 9.69 -0.72 7.62
C GLN A 8 10.66 -0.58 8.82
N PHE A 9 11.69 -1.42 8.90
CA PHE A 9 12.69 -1.39 9.96
C PHE A 9 13.78 -0.34 9.71
N HIS A 10 14.12 -0.09 8.44
CA HIS A 10 15.09 0.95 8.07
C HIS A 10 14.53 2.36 8.29
N VAL A 11 13.21 2.54 8.19
CA VAL A 11 12.55 3.84 8.45
C VAL A 11 12.17 4.07 9.92
N GLN A 12 12.43 3.10 10.80
CA GLN A 12 12.08 3.21 12.21
C GLN A 12 13.12 4.07 12.94
N GLY A 13 12.80 5.36 13.14
CA GLY A 13 13.70 6.36 13.73
C GLY A 13 14.27 7.35 12.71
N LEU A 14 14.02 7.14 11.42
CA LEU A 14 14.19 8.15 10.38
C LEU A 14 12.93 9.00 10.29
N GLU A 15 13.14 10.31 10.30
CA GLU A 15 12.13 11.30 10.01
C GLU A 15 12.33 11.75 8.56
N LEU A 16 11.44 11.33 7.66
CA LEU A 16 11.49 11.71 6.26
C LEU A 16 10.60 12.94 6.07
N ASP A 17 11.12 14.00 5.45
CA ASP A 17 10.30 15.16 5.11
C ASP A 17 9.16 14.77 4.17
N TRP A 18 9.49 14.02 3.13
CA TRP A 18 8.53 13.47 2.16
C TRP A 18 8.75 11.97 1.97
N ALA A 19 7.67 11.22 1.80
CA ALA A 19 7.74 9.79 1.51
C ALA A 19 6.78 9.40 0.37
N CYS A 20 7.16 8.37 -0.37
CA CYS A 20 6.29 7.67 -1.31
C CYS A 20 6.06 6.24 -0.82
N VAL A 21 4.80 5.83 -0.70
CA VAL A 21 4.41 4.46 -0.33
C VAL A 21 3.77 3.81 -1.55
N CYS A 22 4.43 2.78 -2.09
CA CYS A 22 3.83 1.91 -3.10
C CYS A 22 2.97 0.86 -2.41
N TRP A 23 1.65 0.93 -2.59
CA TRP A 23 0.68 0.06 -1.96
C TRP A 23 0.34 -1.11 -2.90
N ASP A 24 0.83 -2.30 -2.58
CA ASP A 24 0.65 -3.48 -3.44
C ASP A 24 -0.55 -4.35 -3.02
N GLY A 25 -0.83 -5.40 -3.79
CA GLY A 25 -1.95 -6.32 -3.57
C GLY A 25 -1.82 -7.21 -2.32
N ASP A 26 -0.77 -7.07 -1.52
CA ASP A 26 -0.53 -7.86 -0.31
C ASP A 26 -1.46 -7.43 0.84
N PHE A 27 -1.82 -6.16 0.93
CA PHE A 27 -2.78 -5.65 1.90
C PHE A 27 -3.87 -4.85 1.20
N ARG A 28 -5.00 -5.47 0.89
CA ARG A 28 -5.98 -4.89 -0.06
C ARG A 28 -7.38 -4.79 0.50
N HIS A 29 -8.08 -3.72 0.14
CA HIS A 29 -9.46 -3.46 0.53
C HIS A 29 -10.43 -3.97 -0.54
N ILE A 30 -11.19 -5.02 -0.21
CA ILE A 30 -12.13 -5.69 -1.13
C ILE A 30 -13.46 -5.89 -0.42
N GLY A 31 -14.56 -5.50 -1.07
CA GLY A 31 -15.91 -5.76 -0.55
C GLY A 31 -16.24 -5.04 0.77
N GLY A 32 -15.56 -3.93 1.07
CA GLY A 32 -15.74 -3.18 2.31
C GLY A 32 -14.82 -3.57 3.45
N ASP A 33 -13.95 -4.57 3.25
CA ASP A 33 -13.05 -5.08 4.28
C ASP A 33 -11.59 -5.18 3.80
N TRP A 34 -10.67 -5.11 4.77
CA TRP A 34 -9.25 -5.36 4.54
C TRP A 34 -8.93 -6.84 4.49
N SER A 35 -8.06 -7.23 3.56
CA SER A 35 -7.57 -8.60 3.43
C SER A 35 -6.05 -8.66 3.31
N ASN A 36 -5.46 -9.58 4.07
CA ASN A 36 -4.01 -9.79 4.16
C ASN A 36 -3.59 -10.98 3.30
N HIS A 37 -2.59 -10.79 2.45
CA HIS A 37 -2.07 -11.76 1.51
C HIS A 37 -0.54 -11.74 1.48
N SER A 38 0.04 -12.86 1.11
CA SER A 38 1.46 -12.98 0.80
C SER A 38 1.61 -13.56 -0.59
N PHE A 39 2.52 -13.01 -1.38
CA PHE A 39 2.86 -13.56 -2.69
C PHE A 39 3.80 -14.76 -2.50
N ARG A 40 3.38 -15.95 -2.94
CA ARG A 40 4.16 -17.19 -2.78
C ARG A 40 4.14 -17.98 -4.08
N GLY A 41 5.33 -18.24 -4.62
CA GLY A 41 5.49 -18.85 -5.93
C GLY A 41 5.02 -17.89 -7.01
N ASN A 42 3.84 -18.16 -7.56
CA ASN A 42 3.23 -17.39 -8.65
C ASN A 42 1.81 -16.90 -8.33
N LYS A 43 1.42 -16.85 -7.06
CA LYS A 43 0.07 -16.47 -6.65
C LYS A 43 0.01 -15.82 -5.27
N TRP A 44 -1.05 -15.04 -5.08
CA TRP A 44 -1.44 -14.51 -3.77
C TRP A 44 -2.07 -15.60 -2.91
N GLN A 45 -1.67 -15.67 -1.65
CA GLN A 45 -2.24 -16.56 -0.65
C GLN A 45 -2.64 -15.76 0.59
N ARG A 46 -3.85 -15.99 1.10
CA ARG A 46 -4.35 -15.31 2.30
C ARG A 46 -3.47 -15.64 3.50
N ILE A 47 -3.12 -14.63 4.28
CA ILE A 47 -2.45 -14.80 5.57
C ILE A 47 -3.52 -15.14 6.60
N ASN A 48 -3.54 -16.39 7.08
CA ASN A 48 -4.55 -16.86 8.03
C ASN A 48 -4.13 -16.69 9.50
N SER A 49 -2.84 -16.57 9.79
CA SER A 49 -2.36 -16.37 11.16
C SER A 49 -2.61 -14.94 11.61
N GLU A 50 -3.23 -14.78 12.78
CA GLU A 50 -3.50 -13.45 13.36
C GLU A 50 -2.22 -12.64 13.55
N ALA A 51 -1.15 -13.28 14.03
CA ALA A 51 0.16 -12.66 14.19
C ALA A 51 0.72 -12.13 12.85
N GLY A 52 0.55 -12.88 11.76
CA GLY A 52 1.01 -12.46 10.43
C GLY A 52 0.19 -11.30 9.88
N GLN A 53 -1.13 -11.33 10.07
CA GLN A 53 -2.01 -10.22 9.68
C GLN A 53 -1.71 -8.95 10.50
N ALA A 54 -1.52 -9.09 11.81
CA ALA A 54 -1.15 -7.99 12.70
C ALA A 54 0.19 -7.39 12.32
N TYR A 55 1.18 -8.23 11.97
CA TYR A 55 2.48 -7.80 11.49
C TYR A 55 2.37 -6.96 10.22
N GLN A 56 1.66 -7.44 9.19
CA GLN A 56 1.48 -6.70 7.93
C GLN A 56 0.71 -5.39 8.15
N ARG A 57 -0.38 -5.40 8.94
CA ARG A 57 -1.09 -4.16 9.28
C ARG A 57 -0.19 -3.14 9.99
N ASN A 58 0.64 -3.60 10.92
CA ASN A 58 1.55 -2.72 11.65
C ASN A 58 2.66 -2.17 10.74
N ALA A 59 3.12 -2.95 9.74
CA ALA A 59 4.05 -2.46 8.72
C ALA A 59 3.47 -1.24 7.98
N TYR A 60 2.25 -1.35 7.45
CA TYR A 60 1.56 -0.25 6.78
C TYR A 60 1.34 0.95 7.72
N ARG A 61 0.92 0.72 8.98
CA ARG A 61 0.79 1.78 9.99
C ARG A 61 2.10 2.53 10.23
N VAL A 62 3.22 1.80 10.31
CA VAL A 62 4.55 2.42 10.48
C VAL A 62 4.89 3.25 9.26
N LEU A 63 4.77 2.70 8.05
CA LEU A 63 5.07 3.38 6.78
C LEU A 63 4.26 4.67 6.63
N LEU A 64 2.94 4.59 6.84
CA LEU A 64 2.00 5.71 6.72
C LEU A 64 2.20 6.83 7.75
N THR A 65 3.03 6.60 8.77
CA THR A 65 3.33 7.60 9.83
C THR A 65 4.77 8.11 9.79
N ARG A 66 5.56 7.78 8.75
CA ARG A 66 6.98 8.21 8.66
C ARG A 66 7.18 9.62 8.12
N ALA A 67 6.27 10.11 7.28
CA ALA A 67 6.44 11.40 6.62
C ALA A 67 6.07 12.58 7.52
N ARG A 68 6.91 13.62 7.56
CA ARG A 68 6.68 14.83 8.37
C ARG A 68 5.92 15.93 7.63
N GLN A 69 6.22 16.14 6.36
CA GLN A 69 5.65 17.24 5.57
C GLN A 69 4.55 16.74 4.65
N GLY A 70 4.74 15.58 4.03
CA GLY A 70 3.73 15.02 3.13
C GLY A 70 4.07 13.64 2.61
N MET A 71 3.04 12.95 2.12
CA MET A 71 3.16 11.59 1.62
C MET A 71 2.42 11.44 0.29
N VAL A 72 3.03 10.71 -0.62
CA VAL A 72 2.38 10.19 -1.83
C VAL A 72 2.09 8.72 -1.63
N ILE A 73 0.85 8.31 -1.84
CA ILE A 73 0.48 6.88 -1.86
C ILE A 73 0.24 6.52 -3.32
N CYS A 74 1.04 5.59 -3.84
CA CYS A 74 0.90 5.04 -5.18
C CYS A 74 0.19 3.70 -5.10
N VAL A 75 -1.01 3.61 -5.67
CA VAL A 75 -1.71 2.34 -5.88
C VAL A 75 -1.54 1.98 -7.37
N PRO A 76 -0.88 0.85 -7.70
CA PRO A 76 -0.68 0.45 -9.09
C PRO A 76 -1.99 0.19 -9.82
N GLU A 77 -2.02 0.46 -11.13
CA GLU A 77 -3.04 -0.12 -11.99
C GLU A 77 -2.81 -1.63 -12.15
N GLY A 78 -3.92 -2.36 -12.24
CA GLY A 78 -3.88 -3.76 -12.61
C GLY A 78 -3.41 -3.98 -14.05
N ALA A 79 -2.95 -5.19 -14.35
CA ALA A 79 -2.51 -5.60 -15.67
C ALA A 79 -3.28 -6.84 -16.13
N ALA A 80 -4.14 -6.69 -17.15
CA ALA A 80 -4.97 -7.80 -17.66
C ALA A 80 -4.15 -9.00 -18.16
N ALA A 81 -2.91 -8.77 -18.61
CA ALA A 81 -2.00 -9.81 -19.07
C ALA A 81 -1.30 -10.56 -17.91
N ASP A 82 -1.36 -10.04 -16.69
CA ASP A 82 -0.70 -10.60 -15.51
C ASP A 82 -1.74 -10.84 -14.39
N PRO A 83 -2.23 -12.08 -14.21
CA PRO A 83 -3.19 -12.41 -13.16
C PRO A 83 -2.69 -12.12 -11.74
N THR A 84 -1.37 -12.01 -11.54
CA THR A 84 -0.80 -11.64 -10.23
C THR A 84 -0.98 -10.16 -9.91
N ARG A 85 -1.36 -9.36 -10.91
CA ARG A 85 -1.65 -7.93 -10.82
C ARG A 85 -3.08 -7.63 -11.29
N SER A 86 -4.06 -8.45 -10.91
CA SER A 86 -5.47 -8.17 -11.23
C SER A 86 -5.91 -6.80 -10.70
N ALA A 87 -6.70 -6.06 -11.48
CA ALA A 87 -7.26 -4.75 -11.08
C ALA A 87 -8.08 -4.84 -9.79
N ASP A 88 -8.77 -5.96 -9.58
CA ASP A 88 -9.53 -6.25 -8.35
C ASP A 88 -8.68 -6.19 -7.07
N TYR A 89 -7.35 -6.28 -7.17
CA TYR A 89 -6.46 -6.17 -6.01
C TYR A 89 -6.20 -4.72 -5.61
N TYR A 90 -6.36 -3.78 -6.53
CA TYR A 90 -5.91 -2.40 -6.41
C TYR A 90 -7.09 -1.41 -6.36
N ASP A 91 -8.09 -1.61 -7.21
CA ASP A 91 -9.18 -0.66 -7.43
C ASP A 91 -9.97 -0.38 -6.14
N GLY A 92 -10.24 -1.41 -5.34
CA GLY A 92 -10.94 -1.27 -4.06
C GLY A 92 -10.14 -0.49 -3.01
N THR A 93 -8.80 -0.66 -3.01
CA THR A 93 -7.90 0.10 -2.13
C THR A 93 -7.81 1.56 -2.58
N TYR A 94 -7.66 1.81 -3.88
CA TYR A 94 -7.64 3.15 -4.44
C TYR A 94 -8.95 3.89 -4.15
N ALA A 95 -10.10 3.25 -4.39
CA ALA A 95 -11.41 3.81 -4.09
C ALA A 95 -11.59 4.12 -2.60
N TYR A 96 -11.12 3.22 -1.71
CA TYR A 96 -11.12 3.45 -0.27
C TYR A 96 -10.30 4.69 0.10
N LEU A 97 -9.06 4.80 -0.37
CA LEU A 97 -8.18 5.94 -0.07
C LEU A 97 -8.79 7.26 -0.55
N LYS A 98 -9.37 7.28 -1.75
CA LYS A 98 -10.10 8.44 -2.28
C LYS A 98 -11.31 8.81 -1.41
N SER A 99 -12.08 7.81 -0.97
CA SER A 99 -13.24 8.03 -0.09
C SER A 99 -12.84 8.54 1.30
N ALA A 100 -11.61 8.25 1.75
CA ALA A 100 -11.03 8.78 2.97
C ALA A 100 -10.54 10.23 2.85
N GLY A 101 -10.73 10.88 1.69
CA GLY A 101 -10.37 12.28 1.46
C GLY A 101 -8.94 12.51 0.96
N ILE A 102 -8.23 11.46 0.54
CA ILE A 102 -6.89 11.60 -0.04
C ILE A 102 -7.05 12.11 -1.49
N PRO A 103 -6.50 13.30 -1.83
CA PRO A 103 -6.63 13.85 -3.18
C PRO A 103 -5.73 13.09 -4.16
N GLU A 104 -6.19 13.00 -5.40
CA GLU A 104 -5.39 12.46 -6.49
C GLU A 104 -4.37 13.52 -6.98
N LEU A 105 -3.14 13.08 -7.22
CA LEU A 105 -2.10 13.95 -7.77
C LEU A 105 -2.41 14.24 -9.24
N GLY A 106 -2.45 15.52 -9.60
CA GLY A 106 -2.80 15.98 -10.96
C GLY A 106 -4.28 16.32 -11.15
N SER A 107 -5.15 16.01 -10.18
CA SER A 107 -6.55 16.49 -10.16
C SER A 107 -6.74 17.78 -9.36
N MET A 108 -5.67 18.35 -8.79
CA MET A 108 -5.70 19.68 -8.18
C MET A 108 -5.83 20.70 -9.32
N GLN A 109 -7.03 21.27 -9.48
CA GLN A 109 -7.17 22.49 -10.28
C GLN A 109 -6.35 23.62 -9.63
N PRO A 110 -5.71 24.48 -10.44
CA PRO A 110 -4.92 25.61 -9.93
C PRO A 110 -5.76 26.59 -9.11
#